data_AF-A0A419SE77-F1
#
_entry.id   AF-A0A419SE77-F1
#
_cell.length_a   1.000
_cell.length_b   1.000
_cell.length_c   1.000
_cell.angle_alpha   90.00
_cell.angle_beta   90.00
_cell.angle_gamma   90.00
#
_symmetry.space_group_name_H-M   'P 1'
#
loop_
_entity.id
_entity.type
_entity.pdbx_description
1 polymer ?
#
loop_
_entity_poly.entity_id
_entity_poly.type
_entity_poly.pdbx_seq_one_letter_code
_entity_poly.pdbx_strand_id
1 'polypeptide(L)'
;MSYRTRKLKTDATGKTPVPQAFSDKDGDFEAIKSIDGAMTVNLTGNSMEFYGATVDQRPAANEVPVGACYMAVNTQDVWQSNGFQWIEV
;
A
#
# COMPACT_ATOMS: atom_id res chain seq x y z
N MET A 1 -21.68 26.07 9.34
CA MET A 1 -20.23 26.34 9.26
C MET A 1 -19.71 25.92 7.87
N SER A 2 -18.74 26.64 7.30
CA SER A 2 -18.16 26.31 5.99
C SER A 2 -16.95 25.38 6.17
N TYR A 3 -17.15 24.08 6.03
CA TYR A 3 -16.10 23.06 6.13
C TYR A 3 -15.04 23.16 5.01
N ARG A 4 -15.31 23.93 3.94
CA ARG A 4 -14.45 24.05 2.74
C ARG A 4 -13.28 25.03 2.88
N THR A 5 -13.13 25.73 3.99
CA THR A 5 -12.04 26.71 4.21
C THR A 5 -10.95 26.22 5.17
N ARG A 6 -11.13 25.04 5.79
CA ARG A 6 -10.17 24.46 6.74
C ARG A 6 -9.12 23.61 6.00
N LYS A 7 -7.88 23.68 6.46
CA LYS A 7 -6.78 22.89 5.89
C LYS A 7 -6.87 21.44 6.38
N LEU A 8 -6.67 20.50 5.47
CA LEU A 8 -6.48 19.10 5.83
C LEU A 8 -5.16 18.94 6.58
N LYS A 9 -5.16 18.14 7.64
CA LYS A 9 -3.96 17.69 8.34
C LYS A 9 -3.18 16.74 7.43
N THR A 10 -1.87 16.90 7.43
CA THR A 10 -0.94 16.15 6.57
C THR A 10 0.05 15.34 7.40
N ASP A 11 0.71 14.40 6.75
CA ASP A 11 1.83 13.64 7.30
C ASP A 11 3.03 14.55 7.65
N ALA A 12 4.08 13.95 8.22
CA ALA A 12 5.31 14.65 8.58
C ALA A 12 6.05 15.28 7.37
N THR A 13 5.71 14.86 6.14
CA THR A 13 6.28 15.42 4.90
C THR A 13 5.48 16.62 4.39
N GLY A 14 4.30 16.89 4.97
CA GLY A 14 3.43 18.00 4.61
C GLY A 14 2.68 17.81 3.28
N LYS A 15 2.79 16.65 2.65
CA LYS A 15 2.30 16.41 1.28
C LYS A 15 1.07 15.52 1.23
N THR A 16 0.99 14.54 2.12
CA THR A 16 -0.09 13.54 2.08
C THR A 16 -1.09 13.83 3.19
N PRO A 17 -2.37 14.07 2.88
CA PRO A 17 -3.39 14.17 3.91
C PRO A 17 -3.48 12.87 4.72
N VAL A 18 -3.50 12.98 6.05
CA VAL A 18 -3.78 11.82 6.91
C VAL A 18 -5.28 11.52 6.94
N PRO A 19 -5.70 10.28 7.21
CA PRO A 19 -7.11 9.97 7.48
C PRO A 19 -7.64 10.87 8.61
N GLN A 20 -8.71 11.61 8.33
CA GLN A 20 -9.25 12.62 9.23
C GLN A 20 -10.75 12.83 9.01
N ALA A 21 -11.45 13.26 10.06
CA ALA A 21 -12.87 13.59 10.04
C ALA A 21 -13.08 15.01 10.58
N PHE A 22 -14.14 15.70 10.14
CA PHE A 22 -14.48 17.02 10.67
C PHE A 22 -15.15 16.88 12.03
N SER A 23 -14.67 17.63 13.02
CA SER A 23 -15.23 17.73 14.37
C SER A 23 -16.05 19.01 14.48
N ASP A 24 -17.37 18.90 14.61
CA ASP A 24 -18.26 20.06 14.80
C ASP A 24 -18.01 20.78 16.12
N LYS A 25 -17.48 20.06 17.13
CA LYS A 25 -17.18 20.58 18.46
C LYS A 25 -15.99 21.56 18.43
N ASP A 26 -14.93 21.18 17.72
CA ASP A 26 -13.69 21.96 17.65
C ASP A 26 -13.62 22.81 16.38
N GLY A 27 -14.56 22.60 15.44
CA GLY A 27 -14.66 23.35 14.19
C GLY A 27 -13.46 23.14 13.25
N ASP A 28 -12.80 21.98 13.37
CA ASP A 28 -11.59 21.61 12.66
C ASP A 28 -11.55 20.13 12.29
N PHE A 29 -10.63 19.73 11.40
CA PHE A 29 -10.39 18.32 11.10
C PHE A 29 -9.58 17.66 12.21
N GLU A 30 -10.02 16.50 12.68
CA GLU A 30 -9.29 15.66 13.61
C GLU A 30 -8.80 14.41 12.90
N ALA A 31 -7.51 14.07 13.09
CA ALA A 31 -6.98 12.82 12.57
C ALA A 31 -7.78 11.66 13.17
N ILE A 32 -8.23 10.74 12.32
CA ILE A 32 -8.93 9.54 12.77
C ILE A 32 -7.90 8.70 13.52
N LYS A 33 -8.01 8.73 14.84
CA LYS A 33 -7.35 7.79 15.73
C LYS A 33 -8.20 6.53 15.69
N SER A 34 -7.55 5.38 15.56
CA SER A 34 -8.21 4.08 15.43
C SER A 34 -9.31 3.85 16.48
N ILE A 35 -10.37 3.13 16.09
CA ILE A 35 -11.28 2.49 17.03
C ILE A 35 -10.47 1.38 17.72
N ASP A 36 -10.44 1.38 19.06
CA ASP A 36 -9.70 0.44 19.92
C ASP A 36 -8.17 0.38 19.76
N GLY A 37 -7.54 1.40 19.17
CA GLY A 37 -6.08 1.45 19.06
C GLY A 37 -5.47 0.69 17.88
N ALA A 38 -6.26 -0.02 17.06
CA ALA A 38 -5.78 -0.69 15.84
C ALA A 38 -6.10 0.13 14.57
N MET A 39 -5.07 0.70 13.93
CA MET A 39 -5.23 1.35 12.62
C MET A 39 -5.27 0.31 11.51
N THR A 40 -6.32 0.32 10.67
CA THR A 40 -6.31 -0.43 9.41
C THR A 40 -5.46 0.34 8.39
N VAL A 41 -4.18 -0.01 8.34
CA VAL A 41 -3.22 0.53 7.36
C VAL A 41 -3.12 -0.43 6.17
N ASN A 42 -3.03 0.11 4.96
CA ASN A 42 -2.63 -0.67 3.79
C ASN A 42 -1.10 -0.64 3.72
N LEU A 43 -0.43 -1.75 4.07
CA LEU A 43 1.01 -1.89 3.94
C LEU A 43 1.38 -2.16 2.48
N THR A 44 1.74 -1.10 1.75
CA THR A 44 2.33 -1.23 0.41
C THR A 44 3.69 -1.93 0.49
N GLY A 45 3.95 -2.90 -0.39
CA GLY A 45 5.25 -3.59 -0.48
C GLY A 45 5.39 -4.83 0.42
N ASN A 46 4.33 -5.31 1.06
CA ASN A 46 4.34 -6.56 1.83
C ASN A 46 3.56 -7.70 1.15
N SER A 47 3.21 -7.53 -0.13
CA SER A 47 2.63 -8.62 -0.92
C SER A 47 3.74 -9.61 -1.28
N MET A 48 3.55 -10.87 -0.88
CA MET A 48 4.47 -11.97 -1.21
C MET A 48 4.02 -12.75 -2.44
N GLU A 49 2.78 -12.57 -2.89
CA GLU A 49 2.16 -13.35 -3.97
C GLU A 49 1.71 -12.40 -5.07
N PHE A 50 2.19 -12.66 -6.28
CA PHE A 50 1.90 -11.87 -7.46
C PHE A 50 1.39 -12.79 -8.58
N TYR A 51 0.44 -12.30 -9.36
CA TYR A 51 -0.19 -13.07 -10.44
C TYR A 51 -0.27 -12.21 -11.70
N GLY A 52 -0.05 -12.84 -12.85
CA GLY A 52 -0.34 -12.26 -14.15
C GLY A 52 -0.54 -13.32 -15.21
N ALA A 53 -0.94 -12.92 -16.41
CA ALA A 53 -1.20 -13.84 -17.51
C ALA A 53 0.10 -14.44 -18.06
N THR A 54 1.16 -13.63 -18.17
CA THR A 54 2.45 -14.03 -18.77
C THR A 54 3.64 -13.63 -17.91
N VAL A 55 4.81 -14.20 -18.21
CA VAL A 55 6.08 -13.96 -17.50
C VAL A 55 6.46 -12.47 -17.46
N ASP A 56 6.21 -11.74 -18.55
CA ASP A 56 6.65 -10.36 -18.73
C ASP A 56 5.91 -9.34 -17.86
N GLN A 57 4.80 -9.76 -17.23
CA GLN A 57 4.00 -8.91 -16.36
C GLN A 57 4.48 -8.94 -14.90
N ARG A 58 5.51 -9.73 -14.58
CA ARG A 58 6.11 -9.72 -13.24
C ARG A 58 6.76 -8.36 -12.94
N PRO A 59 6.62 -7.83 -11.73
CA PRO A 59 7.38 -6.64 -11.31
C PRO A 59 8.88 -6.93 -11.30
N ALA A 60 9.70 -5.88 -11.26
CA ALA A 60 11.14 -6.06 -11.18
C ALA A 60 11.51 -6.80 -9.88
N ALA A 61 12.47 -7.74 -9.95
CA ALA A 61 12.80 -8.60 -8.81
C ALA A 61 13.32 -7.82 -7.59
N ASN A 62 13.88 -6.62 -7.79
CA ASN A 62 14.35 -5.72 -6.76
C ASN A 62 13.27 -4.75 -6.22
N GLU A 63 12.05 -4.80 -6.75
CA GLU A 63 10.90 -4.00 -6.29
C GLU A 63 9.94 -4.82 -5.41
N VAL A 64 10.22 -6.12 -5.22
CA VAL A 64 9.45 -7.02 -4.36
C VAL A 64 10.31 -7.59 -3.24
N PRO A 65 9.72 -8.01 -2.11
CA PRO A 65 10.47 -8.71 -1.07
C PRO A 65 11.19 -9.95 -1.60
N VAL A 66 12.40 -10.21 -1.07
CA VAL A 66 13.09 -11.50 -1.30
C VAL A 66 12.19 -12.63 -0.83
N GLY A 67 12.03 -13.65 -1.68
CA GLY A 67 11.16 -14.79 -1.45
C GLY A 67 9.73 -14.63 -1.95
N ALA A 68 9.34 -13.44 -2.47
CA ALA A 68 8.06 -13.27 -3.14
C ALA A 68 7.93 -14.21 -4.34
N CYS A 69 6.73 -14.69 -4.60
CA CYS A 69 6.38 -15.60 -5.67
C CYS A 69 5.55 -14.89 -6.75
N TYR A 70 5.83 -15.18 -8.02
CA TYR A 70 5.02 -14.77 -9.16
C TYR A 70 4.51 -16.00 -9.93
N MET A 71 3.23 -16.04 -10.28
CA MET A 71 2.63 -17.09 -11.10
C MET A 71 2.14 -16.52 -12.43
N ALA A 72 2.64 -17.04 -13.55
CA ALA A 72 2.10 -16.78 -14.87
C ALA A 72 0.95 -17.76 -15.16
N VAL A 73 -0.28 -17.30 -15.09
CA VAL A 73 -1.47 -18.15 -15.11
C VAL A 73 -1.65 -18.88 -16.44
N ASN A 74 -1.27 -18.29 -17.57
CA ASN A 74 -1.43 -18.95 -18.87
C ASN A 74 -0.41 -20.08 -19.08
N THR A 75 0.79 -19.96 -18.52
CA THR A 75 1.85 -20.95 -18.69
C THR A 75 1.99 -21.89 -17.50
N GLN A 76 1.38 -21.53 -16.35
CA GLN A 76 1.45 -22.25 -15.08
C GLN A 76 2.84 -22.27 -14.44
N ASP A 77 3.76 -21.45 -14.96
CA ASP A 77 5.10 -21.32 -14.42
C ASP A 77 5.07 -20.46 -13.13
N VAL A 78 5.94 -20.83 -12.19
CA VAL A 78 6.12 -20.13 -10.92
C VAL A 78 7.57 -19.69 -10.81
N TRP A 79 7.76 -18.45 -10.35
CA TRP A 79 9.09 -17.92 -10.03
C TRP A 79 9.13 -17.37 -8.62
N GLN A 80 10.32 -17.40 -8.02
CA GLN A 80 10.62 -16.80 -6.74
C GLN A 80 11.71 -15.74 -6.87
N SER A 81 11.49 -14.56 -6.29
CA SER A 81 12.48 -13.47 -6.31
C SER A 81 13.59 -13.72 -5.30
N ASN A 82 14.84 -13.53 -5.71
CA ASN A 82 15.99 -13.46 -4.80
C ASN A 82 16.45 -12.03 -4.48
N GLY A 83 15.65 -11.02 -4.87
CA GLY A 83 15.96 -9.59 -4.71
C GLY A 83 16.80 -8.97 -5.84
N PHE A 84 17.29 -9.78 -6.78
CA PHE A 84 18.05 -9.32 -7.95
C PHE A 84 17.47 -9.87 -9.26
N GLN A 85 16.94 -11.09 -9.22
CA GLN A 85 16.34 -11.79 -10.36
C GLN A 85 15.21 -12.71 -9.88
N TRP A 86 14.38 -13.14 -10.83
CA TRP A 86 13.37 -14.17 -10.66
C TRP A 86 13.98 -15.53 -11.00
N ILE A 87 13.86 -16.50 -10.09
CA ILE A 87 14.32 -17.87 -10.27
C ILE A 87 13.10 -18.76 -10.48
N GLU A 88 13.07 -19.56 -11.53
CA GLU A 88 11.99 -20.51 -11.82
C GLU A 88 12.02 -21.67 -10.83
N VAL A 89 10.85 -22.12 -10.37
CA VAL A 89 10.68 -23.13 -9.31
C VAL A 89 9.88 -24.32 -9.81
#